data_AF-A0A1E3PPG4-F1
#
_entry.id   AF-A0A1E3PPG4-F1
#
_cell.length_a   1.000
_cell.length_b   1.000
_cell.length_c   1.000
_cell.angle_alpha   90.00
_cell.angle_beta   90.00
_cell.angle_gamma   90.00
#
_symmetry.space_group_name_H-M   'P 1'
#
loop_
_entity.id
_entity.type
_entity.pdbx_description
1 polymer ?
#
loop_
_entity_poly.entity_id
_entity_poly.type
_entity_poly.pdbx_seq_one_letter_code
_entity_poly.pdbx_strand_id
1 'polypeptide(L)'
;MVATRRTRILILTALAFTIGLLLFAYPGHQDTAKILDKVEEKVRLSGDSENVDSKLSQQAPAAAKDLTVGDDGAFDPEKEYMAILEVAPVVIFSKSKCPHSKFVKDLLLKAYSITPTARVVELDLHPHGADLQAYIGKVTGRRTVPNVHIVGTSRGGGDEIRALHEANELSTSFAKWAGESLRIKKIPVPSTN
;
A
#
# COMPACT_ATOMS: atom_id res chain seq x y z
N MET A 1 31.33 -51.43 11.99
CA MET A 1 32.08 -50.22 11.63
C MET A 1 31.11 -49.20 11.04
N VAL A 2 30.75 -48.17 11.81
CA VAL A 2 29.83 -47.09 11.40
C VAL A 2 30.59 -45.78 11.54
N ALA A 3 30.98 -45.19 10.42
CA ALA A 3 31.65 -43.88 10.39
C ALA A 3 30.82 -42.95 9.49
N THR A 4 29.86 -42.28 10.11
CA THR A 4 28.99 -41.29 9.46
C THR A 4 29.11 -39.99 10.26
N ARG A 5 29.14 -38.84 9.54
CA ARG A 5 29.00 -37.45 10.03
C ARG A 5 30.30 -36.68 10.39
N ARG A 6 31.14 -36.31 9.41
CA ARG A 6 32.14 -35.23 9.60
C ARG A 6 32.35 -34.25 8.43
N THR A 7 31.50 -34.24 7.40
CA THR A 7 31.79 -33.46 6.17
C THR A 7 30.83 -32.30 5.86
N ARG A 8 29.91 -31.94 6.76
CA ARG A 8 28.91 -30.87 6.52
C ARG A 8 29.22 -29.51 7.16
N ILE A 9 30.28 -29.40 7.97
CA ILE A 9 30.61 -28.15 8.69
C ILE A 9 31.52 -27.22 7.87
N LEU A 10 32.27 -27.75 6.89
CA LEU A 10 33.28 -26.99 6.16
C LEU A 10 32.76 -26.15 4.97
N ILE A 11 31.51 -26.30 4.55
CA ILE A 11 30.92 -25.51 3.45
C ILE A 11 30.16 -24.27 3.99
N LEU A 12 29.64 -24.34 5.23
CA LEU A 12 28.88 -23.24 5.84
C LEU A 12 29.74 -22.04 6.25
N THR A 13 31.05 -22.24 6.48
CA THR A 13 31.96 -21.15 6.85
C THR A 13 32.41 -20.30 5.67
N ALA A 14 32.38 -20.82 4.44
CA ALA A 14 32.81 -20.10 3.24
C ALA A 14 31.78 -19.07 2.74
N LEU A 15 30.48 -19.31 2.94
CA LEU A 15 29.42 -18.37 2.50
C LEU A 15 29.29 -17.13 3.41
N ALA A 16 29.66 -17.26 4.69
CA ALA A 16 29.63 -16.13 5.63
C ALA A 16 30.75 -15.12 5.35
N PHE A 17 31.89 -15.56 4.79
CA PHE A 17 33.02 -14.69 4.51
C PHE A 17 32.82 -13.83 3.25
N THR A 18 32.05 -14.31 2.26
CA THR A 18 31.73 -13.53 1.05
C THR A 18 30.68 -12.44 1.31
N ILE A 19 29.74 -12.67 2.23
CA ILE A 19 28.77 -11.62 2.64
C ILE A 19 29.46 -10.51 3.43
N GLY A 20 30.50 -10.84 4.20
CA GLY A 20 31.31 -9.86 4.94
C GLY A 20 32.14 -8.92 4.05
N LEU A 21 32.53 -9.35 2.84
CA LEU A 21 33.31 -8.52 1.91
C LEU A 21 32.43 -7.60 1.05
N LEU A 22 31.15 -7.97 0.81
CA LEU A 22 30.23 -7.14 0.01
C LEU A 22 29.67 -5.94 0.78
N LEU A 23 29.70 -5.98 2.13
CA LEU A 23 29.31 -4.87 2.99
C LEU A 23 30.42 -3.84 3.22
N PHE A 24 31.66 -4.11 2.82
CA PHE A 24 32.80 -3.20 3.03
C PHE A 24 33.04 -2.23 1.85
N ALA A 25 32.26 -2.33 0.77
CA ALA A 25 32.44 -1.53 -0.46
C ALA A 25 31.39 -0.43 -0.69
N TYR A 26 30.46 -0.20 0.25
CA TYR A 26 29.52 0.92 0.19
C TYR A 26 29.79 1.91 1.34
N PRO A 27 30.54 2.99 1.11
CA PRO A 27 30.72 4.04 2.10
C PRO A 27 29.52 4.99 2.00
N GLY A 28 28.60 4.90 2.95
CA GLY A 28 27.52 5.86 3.08
C GLY A 28 26.64 5.54 4.28
N HIS A 29 26.54 6.52 5.19
CA HIS A 29 25.62 6.56 6.34
C HIS A 29 26.15 5.98 7.68
N GLN A 30 27.11 6.68 8.29
CA GLN A 30 27.33 6.60 9.75
C GLN A 30 26.16 7.31 10.47
N ASP A 31 25.84 6.84 11.68
CA ASP A 31 24.90 7.43 12.67
C ASP A 31 23.53 6.74 12.90
N THR A 32 23.48 5.41 12.92
CA THR A 32 22.32 4.68 13.50
C THR A 32 22.48 4.32 14.98
N ALA A 33 23.69 4.41 15.54
CA ALA A 33 23.96 4.01 16.93
C ALA A 33 23.67 5.09 17.98
N LYS A 34 23.57 6.38 17.60
CA LYS A 34 23.32 7.50 18.55
C LYS A 34 21.84 7.75 18.85
N ILE A 35 20.92 7.14 18.11
CA ILE A 35 19.49 7.40 18.21
C ILE A 35 18.85 6.61 19.37
N LEU A 36 19.43 5.46 19.77
CA LEU A 36 18.82 4.56 20.75
C LEU A 36 19.15 4.89 22.22
N ASP A 37 20.34 5.43 22.52
CA ASP A 37 20.69 5.84 23.90
C ASP A 37 19.92 7.08 24.37
N LYS A 38 19.44 7.92 23.44
CA LYS A 38 18.74 9.18 23.79
C LYS A 38 17.28 8.97 24.21
N VAL A 39 16.72 7.79 23.98
CA VAL A 39 15.31 7.48 24.26
C VAL A 39 15.11 6.93 25.67
N GLU A 40 16.08 6.20 26.23
CA GLU A 40 15.94 5.56 27.55
C GLU A 40 16.28 6.46 28.75
N GLU A 41 16.96 7.58 28.54
CA GLU A 41 17.26 8.57 29.58
C GLU A 41 16.07 9.54 29.84
N LYS A 42 15.21 9.76 28.84
CA LYS A 42 14.11 10.73 28.93
C LYS A 42 12.81 10.17 29.53
N VAL A 43 12.74 8.88 29.82
CA VAL A 43 11.53 8.19 30.33
C VAL A 43 11.53 8.05 31.87
N ARG A 44 12.57 8.50 32.59
CA ARG A 44 12.72 8.25 34.03
C ARG A 44 12.56 9.42 35.02
N LEU A 45 12.14 10.62 34.62
CA LEU A 45 11.82 11.68 35.60
C LEU A 45 10.44 12.32 35.38
N SER A 46 9.71 12.39 36.49
CA SER A 46 8.43 13.07 36.76
C SER A 46 7.16 12.47 36.15
N GLY A 47 6.60 11.49 36.85
CA GLY A 47 5.17 11.55 37.19
C GLY A 47 5.00 12.36 38.48
N ASP A 48 3.93 13.14 38.58
CA ASP A 48 3.01 13.24 39.72
C ASP A 48 1.87 14.24 39.41
N SER A 49 0.70 13.95 39.95
CA SER A 49 -0.62 14.54 39.67
C SER A 49 -0.99 15.67 40.64
N GLU A 50 -1.62 16.76 40.17
CA GLU A 50 -2.91 17.32 40.65
C GLU A 50 -3.21 18.75 40.10
N ASN A 51 -4.40 18.87 39.48
CA ASN A 51 -5.39 19.98 39.42
C ASN A 51 -4.93 21.43 39.80
N VAL A 52 -5.06 22.48 38.99
CA VAL A 52 -6.29 23.28 38.72
C VAL A 52 -5.95 24.41 37.70
N ASP A 53 -6.94 24.82 36.90
CA ASP A 53 -7.08 26.06 36.09
C ASP A 53 -6.57 26.16 34.62
N SER A 54 -7.49 25.80 33.72
CA SER A 54 -8.01 26.63 32.62
C SER A 54 -7.06 27.45 31.72
N LYS A 55 -6.48 26.79 30.70
CA LYS A 55 -6.48 27.34 29.33
C LYS A 55 -6.21 26.26 28.28
N LEU A 56 -7.29 25.81 27.64
CA LEU A 56 -7.28 24.86 26.54
C LEU A 56 -7.01 25.60 25.22
N SER A 57 -5.87 25.33 24.56
CA SER A 57 -5.79 25.25 23.09
C SER A 57 -4.48 24.59 22.67
N GLN A 58 -4.48 23.26 22.71
CA GLN A 58 -3.93 22.34 21.71
C GLN A 58 -2.69 22.79 20.93
N GLN A 59 -1.50 22.41 21.42
CA GLN A 59 -0.30 22.27 20.59
C GLN A 59 -0.06 20.77 20.36
N ALA A 60 -0.46 20.26 19.18
CA ALA A 60 -0.14 18.89 18.75
C ALA A 60 1.33 18.81 18.27
N PRO A 61 2.05 17.69 18.50
CA PRO A 61 3.44 17.56 18.07
C PRO A 61 3.58 17.07 16.61
N ALA A 62 4.50 17.72 15.90
CA ALA A 62 5.32 17.29 14.76
C ALA A 62 4.67 16.79 13.45
N ALA A 63 4.81 17.63 12.42
CA ALA A 63 4.47 17.51 11.01
C ALA A 63 4.68 16.13 10.34
N ALA A 64 3.60 15.55 9.83
CA ALA A 64 3.65 14.63 8.70
C ALA A 64 4.03 15.44 7.45
N LYS A 65 5.06 15.01 6.70
CA LYS A 65 5.39 15.61 5.40
C LYS A 65 4.17 15.48 4.49
N ASP A 66 3.75 16.60 3.90
CA ASP A 66 2.72 16.59 2.87
C ASP A 66 3.27 15.88 1.62
N LEU A 67 2.83 14.64 1.41
CA LEU A 67 3.27 13.77 0.32
C LEU A 67 2.79 14.26 -1.06
N THR A 68 1.92 15.27 -1.10
CA THR A 68 1.21 15.70 -2.32
C THR A 68 1.88 16.86 -3.05
N VAL A 69 2.98 17.37 -2.48
CA VAL A 69 3.58 18.65 -2.87
C VAL A 69 4.92 18.42 -3.56
N GLY A 70 5.06 19.03 -4.74
CA GLY A 70 6.29 19.16 -5.51
C GLY A 70 7.33 20.02 -4.77
N ASP A 71 8.56 20.00 -5.26
CA ASP A 71 9.67 20.73 -4.62
C ASP A 71 9.47 22.26 -4.66
N ASP A 72 8.55 22.72 -5.52
CA ASP A 72 8.12 24.11 -5.72
C ASP A 72 6.84 24.49 -4.95
N GLY A 73 6.26 23.57 -4.18
CA GLY A 73 4.99 23.82 -3.49
C GLY A 73 3.73 23.53 -4.33
N ALA A 74 3.86 23.11 -5.59
CA ALA A 74 2.72 22.78 -6.45
C ALA A 74 2.23 21.34 -6.25
N PHE A 75 0.99 21.04 -6.65
CA PHE A 75 0.48 19.66 -6.62
C PHE A 75 1.25 18.77 -7.60
N ASP A 76 1.77 17.66 -7.11
CA ASP A 76 2.46 16.66 -7.92
C ASP A 76 1.56 15.42 -8.12
N PRO A 77 0.94 15.23 -9.30
CA PRO A 77 0.05 14.11 -9.55
C PRO A 77 0.78 12.75 -9.56
N GLU A 78 2.09 12.72 -9.81
CA GLU A 78 2.88 11.49 -9.78
C GLU A 78 3.07 11.03 -8.33
N LYS A 79 3.49 11.93 -7.44
CA LYS A 79 3.65 11.61 -6.01
C LYS A 79 2.32 11.16 -5.38
N GLU A 80 1.23 11.89 -5.66
CA GLU A 80 -0.11 11.52 -5.15
C GLU A 80 -0.57 10.16 -5.68
N TYR A 81 -0.38 9.91 -6.99
CA TYR A 81 -0.73 8.62 -7.58
C TYR A 81 0.04 7.46 -6.93
N MET A 82 1.35 7.61 -6.71
CA MET A 82 2.15 6.57 -6.05
C MET A 82 1.72 6.36 -4.60
N ALA A 83 1.51 7.46 -3.86
CA ALA A 83 1.04 7.39 -2.48
C ALA A 83 -0.30 6.65 -2.37
N ILE A 84 -1.24 6.90 -3.28
CA ILE A 84 -2.52 6.18 -3.35
C ILE A 84 -2.32 4.67 -3.57
N LEU A 85 -1.42 4.28 -4.48
CA LEU A 85 -1.15 2.88 -4.81
C LEU A 85 -0.47 2.12 -3.68
N GLU A 86 0.32 2.79 -2.85
CA GLU A 86 1.01 2.18 -1.71
C GLU A 86 0.05 1.84 -0.56
N VAL A 87 -1.11 2.50 -0.46
CA VAL A 87 -2.08 2.25 0.63
C VAL A 87 -2.68 0.84 0.58
N ALA A 88 -2.95 0.33 -0.63
CA ALA A 88 -3.62 -0.96 -0.78
C ALA A 88 -3.24 -1.64 -2.10
N PRO A 89 -3.14 -2.98 -2.12
CA PRO A 89 -2.84 -3.72 -3.34
C PRO A 89 -3.96 -3.64 -4.38
N VAL A 90 -5.19 -3.32 -3.98
CA VAL A 90 -6.31 -3.07 -4.89
C VAL A 90 -6.77 -1.63 -4.73
N VAL A 91 -6.62 -0.84 -5.79
CA VAL A 91 -7.09 0.55 -5.85
C VAL A 91 -8.12 0.69 -6.97
N ILE A 92 -9.23 1.35 -6.68
CA ILE A 92 -10.32 1.62 -7.63
C ILE A 92 -10.40 3.14 -7.81
N PHE A 93 -9.85 3.65 -8.91
CA PHE A 93 -10.12 5.02 -9.32
C PHE A 93 -11.53 5.10 -9.91
N SER A 94 -12.37 5.92 -9.30
CA SER A 94 -13.81 5.97 -9.48
C SER A 94 -14.29 7.42 -9.67
N LYS A 95 -15.57 7.57 -9.99
CA LYS A 95 -16.31 8.82 -9.82
C LYS A 95 -17.65 8.53 -9.15
N SER A 96 -18.07 9.39 -8.24
CA SER A 96 -19.24 9.15 -7.39
C SER A 96 -20.54 9.00 -8.20
N LYS A 97 -20.68 9.79 -9.27
CA LYS A 97 -21.86 9.81 -10.18
C LYS A 97 -21.67 9.00 -11.46
N CYS A 98 -20.79 7.99 -11.48
CA CYS A 98 -20.59 7.11 -12.64
C CYS A 98 -21.25 5.74 -12.44
N PRO A 99 -22.16 5.30 -13.33
CA PRO A 99 -22.82 4.00 -13.18
C PRO A 99 -21.87 2.81 -13.31
N HIS A 100 -20.88 2.87 -14.22
CA HIS A 100 -19.86 1.81 -14.36
C HIS A 100 -19.00 1.70 -13.10
N SER A 101 -18.63 2.84 -12.50
CA SER A 101 -17.86 2.83 -11.24
C SER A 101 -18.70 2.31 -10.07
N LYS A 102 -19.99 2.66 -10.01
CA LYS A 102 -20.92 2.09 -9.02
C LYS A 102 -20.97 0.57 -9.13
N PHE A 103 -21.11 0.03 -10.35
CA PHE A 103 -21.12 -1.41 -10.58
C PHE A 103 -19.84 -2.09 -10.05
N VAL A 104 -18.65 -1.59 -10.42
CA VAL A 104 -17.37 -2.17 -9.98
C VAL A 104 -17.21 -2.10 -8.46
N LYS A 105 -17.61 -0.98 -7.83
CA LYS A 105 -17.59 -0.84 -6.36
C LYS A 105 -18.54 -1.83 -5.71
N ASP A 106 -19.78 -1.93 -6.16
CA ASP A 106 -20.75 -2.87 -5.62
C ASP A 106 -20.25 -4.31 -5.76
N LEU A 107 -19.70 -4.66 -6.92
CA LEU A 107 -19.16 -5.98 -7.18
C LEU A 107 -17.99 -6.30 -6.23
N LEU A 108 -16.93 -5.50 -6.25
CA LEU A 108 -15.70 -5.79 -5.52
C LEU A 108 -15.85 -5.64 -3.99
N LEU A 109 -16.75 -4.77 -3.52
CA LEU A 109 -16.92 -4.51 -2.08
C LEU A 109 -18.04 -5.35 -1.44
N LYS A 110 -19.00 -5.87 -2.22
CA LYS A 110 -20.15 -6.61 -1.67
C LYS A 110 -20.18 -8.08 -2.07
N ALA A 111 -19.74 -8.42 -3.28
CA ALA A 111 -19.76 -9.81 -3.77
C ALA A 111 -18.43 -10.54 -3.53
N TYR A 112 -17.38 -9.83 -3.13
CA TYR A 112 -16.07 -10.39 -2.86
C TYR A 112 -15.54 -9.95 -1.50
N SER A 113 -14.91 -10.89 -0.80
CA SER A 113 -14.08 -10.63 0.37
C SER A 113 -12.64 -10.47 -0.12
N ILE A 114 -12.13 -9.24 -0.06
CA ILE A 114 -10.79 -8.87 -0.50
C ILE A 114 -9.98 -8.44 0.73
N THR A 115 -8.81 -9.04 0.94
CA THR A 115 -7.91 -8.73 2.06
C THR A 115 -6.47 -8.59 1.54
N PRO A 116 -5.80 -7.44 1.73
CA PRO A 116 -6.28 -6.19 2.35
C PRO A 116 -7.48 -5.55 1.61
N THR A 117 -8.25 -4.71 2.32
CA THR A 117 -9.45 -4.05 1.77
C THR A 117 -9.09 -3.16 0.58
N ALA A 118 -9.88 -3.21 -0.49
CA ALA A 118 -9.70 -2.36 -1.65
C ALA A 118 -9.88 -0.87 -1.28
N ARG A 119 -8.97 -0.03 -1.77
CA ARG A 119 -9.05 1.43 -1.63
C ARG A 119 -9.84 2.02 -2.79
N VAL A 120 -10.86 2.81 -2.49
CA VAL A 120 -11.61 3.59 -3.49
C VAL A 120 -11.12 5.03 -3.47
N VAL A 121 -10.87 5.59 -4.66
CA VAL A 121 -10.53 7.01 -4.85
C VAL A 121 -11.55 7.63 -5.79
N GLU A 122 -12.37 8.53 -5.27
CA GLU A 122 -13.38 9.26 -6.04
C GLU A 122 -12.74 10.52 -6.65
N LEU A 123 -12.36 10.43 -7.93
CA LEU A 123 -11.64 11.50 -8.63
C LEU A 123 -12.46 12.79 -8.76
N ASP A 124 -13.79 12.71 -8.74
CA ASP A 124 -14.66 13.89 -8.77
C ASP A 124 -14.77 14.61 -7.43
N LEU A 125 -14.34 13.96 -6.33
CA LEU A 125 -14.31 14.55 -4.99
C LEU A 125 -12.88 14.92 -4.55
N HIS A 126 -11.87 14.53 -5.32
CA HIS A 126 -10.48 14.84 -5.05
C HIS A 126 -10.16 16.28 -5.49
N PRO A 127 -9.49 17.11 -4.64
CA PRO A 127 -9.20 18.51 -4.97
C PRO A 127 -8.49 18.70 -6.31
N HIS A 128 -7.55 17.80 -6.62
CA HIS A 128 -6.78 17.77 -7.87
C HIS A 128 -7.17 16.61 -8.79
N GLY A 129 -8.43 16.18 -8.72
CA GLY A 129 -8.89 14.97 -9.39
C GLY A 129 -8.74 14.97 -10.91
N ALA A 130 -8.85 16.15 -11.55
CA ALA A 130 -8.66 16.29 -12.99
C ALA A 130 -7.19 16.05 -13.40
N ASP A 131 -6.25 16.66 -12.68
CA ASP A 131 -4.80 16.52 -12.91
C ASP A 131 -4.35 15.08 -12.64
N LEU A 132 -4.84 14.49 -11.54
CA LEU A 132 -4.60 13.10 -11.21
C LEU A 132 -5.17 12.16 -12.28
N GLN A 133 -6.40 12.39 -12.78
CA GLN A 133 -6.98 11.58 -13.86
C GLN A 133 -6.18 11.71 -15.17
N ALA A 134 -5.71 12.91 -15.50
CA ALA A 134 -4.87 13.14 -16.67
C ALA A 134 -3.54 12.37 -16.57
N TYR A 135 -2.90 12.42 -15.40
CA TYR A 135 -1.68 11.67 -15.12
C TYR A 135 -1.90 10.14 -15.20
N ILE A 136 -2.95 9.62 -14.55
CA ILE A 136 -3.33 8.19 -14.64
C ILE A 136 -3.52 7.79 -16.11
N GLY A 137 -4.22 8.62 -16.88
CA GLY A 137 -4.45 8.39 -18.31
C GLY A 137 -3.16 8.37 -19.13
N LYS A 138 -2.17 9.21 -18.77
CA LYS A 138 -0.85 9.25 -19.40
C LYS A 138 -0.05 7.98 -19.11
N VAL A 139 0.01 7.53 -17.85
CA VAL A 139 0.87 6.41 -17.45
C VAL A 139 0.26 5.03 -17.69
N THR A 140 -1.08 4.93 -17.64
CA THR A 140 -1.78 3.63 -17.84
C THR A 140 -2.38 3.46 -19.24
N GLY A 141 -2.48 4.53 -20.02
CA GLY A 141 -3.25 4.59 -21.27
C GLY A 141 -4.77 4.62 -21.08
N ARG A 142 -5.29 4.42 -19.85
CA ARG A 142 -6.73 4.42 -19.55
C ARG A 142 -7.18 5.75 -18.96
N ARG A 143 -7.91 6.53 -19.77
CA ARG A 143 -8.45 7.85 -19.38
C ARG A 143 -9.83 7.79 -18.72
N THR A 144 -10.49 6.63 -18.74
CA THR A 144 -11.86 6.46 -18.26
C THR A 144 -11.89 5.88 -16.84
N VAL A 145 -13.00 6.15 -16.15
CA VAL A 145 -13.35 5.49 -14.89
C VAL A 145 -14.48 4.48 -15.13
N PRO A 146 -14.54 3.38 -14.34
CA PRO A 146 -13.57 3.01 -13.32
C PRO A 146 -12.24 2.55 -13.93
N ASN A 147 -11.16 2.68 -13.17
CA ASN A 147 -9.86 2.10 -13.48
C ASN A 147 -9.37 1.32 -12.26
N VAL A 148 -9.33 -0.01 -12.37
CA VAL A 148 -8.95 -0.92 -11.29
C VAL A 148 -7.47 -1.25 -11.38
N HIS A 149 -6.75 -0.98 -10.31
CA HIS A 149 -5.33 -1.27 -10.16
C HIS A 149 -5.13 -2.44 -9.22
N ILE A 150 -4.26 -3.37 -9.62
CA ILE A 150 -3.81 -4.50 -8.80
C ILE A 150 -2.29 -4.46 -8.75
N VAL A 151 -1.74 -4.22 -7.55
CA VAL A 151 -0.31 -4.03 -7.29
C VAL A 151 0.29 -2.98 -8.24
N GLY A 152 -0.33 -1.79 -8.25
CA GLY A 152 0.09 -0.63 -9.04
C GLY A 152 -0.14 -0.72 -10.55
N THR A 153 -0.67 -1.83 -11.06
CA THR A 153 -0.91 -2.03 -12.50
C THR A 153 -2.40 -1.93 -12.82
N SER A 154 -2.77 -1.12 -13.82
CA SER A 154 -4.14 -1.08 -14.34
C SER A 154 -4.53 -2.43 -14.97
N ARG A 155 -5.64 -3.01 -14.49
CA ARG A 155 -6.18 -4.31 -14.94
C ARG A 155 -7.52 -4.20 -15.67
N GLY A 156 -8.03 -2.98 -15.87
CA GLY A 156 -9.24 -2.74 -16.64
C GLY A 156 -10.21 -1.76 -16.00
N GLY A 157 -11.33 -1.55 -16.68
CA GLY A 157 -12.47 -0.76 -16.21
C GLY A 157 -13.68 -1.64 -15.95
N GLY A 158 -14.88 -1.07 -16.16
CA GLY A 158 -16.13 -1.73 -15.81
C GLY A 158 -16.38 -3.01 -16.61
N ASP A 159 -16.08 -2.98 -17.90
CA ASP A 159 -16.41 -4.07 -18.82
C ASP A 159 -15.47 -5.25 -18.64
N GLU A 160 -14.17 -5.00 -18.50
CA GLU A 160 -13.19 -6.07 -18.28
C GLU A 160 -13.40 -6.76 -16.92
N ILE A 161 -13.71 -6.00 -15.87
CA ILE A 161 -13.99 -6.56 -14.55
C ILE A 161 -15.31 -7.33 -14.54
N ARG A 162 -16.34 -6.84 -15.25
CA ARG A 162 -17.60 -7.56 -15.44
C ARG A 162 -17.38 -8.88 -16.16
N ALA A 163 -16.65 -8.87 -17.28
CA ALA A 163 -16.38 -10.07 -18.06
C ALA A 163 -15.69 -11.16 -17.23
N LEU A 164 -14.68 -10.79 -16.43
CA LEU A 164 -14.01 -11.71 -15.52
C LEU A 164 -14.94 -12.27 -14.44
N HIS A 165 -15.87 -11.47 -13.94
CA HIS A 165 -16.86 -11.94 -12.96
C HIS A 165 -17.84 -12.94 -13.58
N GLU A 166 -18.37 -12.62 -14.75
CA GLU A 166 -19.32 -13.46 -15.49
C GLU A 166 -18.68 -14.78 -15.94
N ALA A 167 -17.40 -14.76 -16.31
CA ALA A 167 -16.62 -15.95 -16.60
C ALA A 167 -16.21 -16.77 -15.36
N ASN A 168 -16.50 -16.30 -14.14
CA ASN A 168 -15.99 -16.86 -12.88
C ASN A 168 -14.45 -16.90 -12.78
N GLU A 169 -13.76 -16.03 -13.51
CA GLU A 169 -12.29 -15.94 -13.56
C GLU A 169 -11.71 -14.80 -12.70
N LEU A 170 -12.56 -13.94 -12.13
CA LEU A 170 -12.13 -12.75 -11.37
C LEU A 170 -11.18 -13.10 -10.22
N SER A 171 -11.57 -14.03 -9.33
CA SER A 171 -10.74 -14.42 -8.18
C SER A 171 -9.39 -14.98 -8.61
N THR A 172 -9.40 -15.83 -9.64
CA THR A 172 -8.19 -16.46 -10.18
C THR A 172 -7.26 -15.42 -10.79
N SER A 173 -7.81 -14.46 -11.54
CA SER A 173 -7.04 -13.39 -12.18
C SER A 173 -6.42 -12.46 -11.14
N PHE A 174 -7.21 -12.04 -10.13
CA PHE A 174 -6.72 -11.19 -9.04
C PHE A 174 -5.61 -11.88 -8.24
N ALA A 175 -5.79 -13.16 -7.88
CA ALA A 175 -4.77 -13.94 -7.19
C ALA A 175 -3.50 -14.10 -8.04
N LYS A 176 -3.64 -14.34 -9.35
CA LYS A 176 -2.51 -14.43 -10.28
C LYS A 176 -1.71 -13.14 -10.36
N TRP A 177 -2.38 -11.98 -10.39
CA TRP A 177 -1.70 -10.69 -10.52
C TRP A 177 -1.07 -10.21 -9.23
N ALA A 178 -1.69 -10.48 -8.08
CA ALA A 178 -1.25 -9.97 -6.80
C ALA A 178 -0.36 -10.94 -6.01
N GLY A 179 -0.35 -12.22 -6.36
CA GLY A 179 0.40 -13.25 -5.62
C GLY A 179 -0.02 -13.28 -4.15
N GLU A 180 0.96 -13.23 -3.25
CA GLU A 180 0.74 -13.32 -1.79
C GLU A 180 0.20 -12.02 -1.17
N SER A 181 0.25 -10.89 -1.90
CA SER A 181 -0.19 -9.58 -1.38
C SER A 181 -1.71 -9.45 -1.26
N LEU A 182 -2.48 -10.41 -1.80
CA LEU A 182 -3.94 -10.32 -1.87
C LEU A 182 -4.60 -11.68 -1.65
N ARG A 183 -5.61 -11.70 -0.78
CA ARG A 183 -6.54 -12.82 -0.66
C ARG A 183 -7.91 -12.36 -1.14
N ILE A 184 -8.49 -13.11 -2.08
CA ILE A 184 -9.81 -12.82 -2.65
C ILE A 184 -10.69 -14.07 -2.60
N LYS A 185 -11.94 -13.91 -2.14
CA LYS A 185 -12.95 -14.97 -2.14
C LYS A 185 -14.30 -14.40 -2.57
N LYS A 186 -15.02 -15.11 -3.44
CA LYS A 186 -16.41 -14.77 -3.79
C LYS A 186 -17.29 -15.08 -2.57
N ILE A 187 -18.12 -14.13 -2.17
CA ILE A 187 -19.07 -14.30 -1.08
C ILE A 187 -20.25 -15.10 -1.66
N PRO A 188 -20.60 -16.27 -1.08
CA PRO A 188 -21.78 -17.00 -1.50
C PRO A 188 -23.01 -16.16 -1.21
N VAL A 189 -23.84 -15.92 -2.22
CA VAL A 189 -25.19 -15.40 -1.99
C VAL A 189 -25.99 -16.47 -1.25
N PRO A 190 -26.64 -16.15 -0.12
CA PRO A 190 -27.51 -17.10 0.56
C PRO A 190 -28.63 -17.50 -0.42
N SER A 191 -28.76 -18.81 -0.64
CA SER A 191 -29.86 -19.39 -1.42
C SER A 191 -31.16 -19.12 -0.68
N THR A 192 -31.96 -18.17 -1.13
CA THR A 192 -33.34 -18.02 -0.68
C THR A 192 -34.17 -19.08 -1.42
N ASN A 193 -34.22 -20.30 -0.87
CA ASN A 193 -35.21 -21.31 -1.28
C ASN A 193 -36.57 -21.01 -0.67
#